data_AF-A0A3G9D0G4-F1
#
_entry.id   AF-A0A3G9D0G4-F1
#
_cell.length_a   1.000
_cell.length_b   1.000
_cell.length_c   1.000
_cell.angle_alpha   90.00
_cell.angle_beta   90.00
_cell.angle_gamma   90.00
#
_symmetry.space_group_name_H-M   'P 1'
#
loop_
_entity.id
_entity.type
_entity.pdbx_description
1 polymer ?
#
loop_
_entity_poly.entity_id
_entity_poly.type
_entity_poly.pdbx_seq_one_letter_code
_entity_poly.pdbx_strand_id
1 'polypeptide(L)'
;MIKVKILRFDPEKDKEPYIEEYKIPYKEKMKILDALNLINDMYGANIAFRSSCRAGQCGSCAVKMDGEVVLACKAEIKDESLIEPLDFPVIKDLIVDRSEIDEKAREMKLYLESTGKGLQEIRPEDYMDSKKLRSCIECFSCIAACPVIKESSEFAGPYFMNYLSKFAFDPRDKANRAKEGFKEGLYCCTTCAKCEEVCPKQLNLPGDAIEKLRALACKQEIGPLEAHKKVKKLIEETGRSVEQIQEGFIESLKLDGKNPRIGFFTGCLVDYRIPEVGLALLKVLKKHGIEIDVPPDQVCCGSPMIRTGQTDIVKELVAKNKKALQKYDTIITVCAGCGSTLKNDYPKYGVKLNVLDISELLADNLNTKEMKPVNMKVTYHDPCHLARGQGIRLEPRKILKKIKGLEFIEMEKPDQCCGSGGGVKSGKPDLAYSLGKKKAEMIKKLGVDAVITICPFCQLHIKDSLEREGLKDVKVMNILELLDLAYRENGRKDKKT
;
A
#
# COMPACT_ATOMS: atom_id res chain seq x y z
N MET A 1 -11.10 -4.59 -34.77
CA MET A 1 -11.88 -3.50 -34.17
C MET A 1 -11.82 -3.68 -32.67
N ILE A 2 -11.83 -2.59 -31.91
CA ILE A 2 -12.04 -2.61 -30.45
C ILE A 2 -13.18 -1.64 -30.12
N LYS A 3 -13.83 -1.87 -28.98
CA LYS A 3 -14.77 -0.94 -28.38
C LYS A 3 -14.07 -0.11 -27.31
N VAL A 4 -14.28 1.21 -27.34
CA VAL A 4 -13.77 2.14 -26.34
C VAL A 4 -14.96 2.89 -25.75
N LYS A 5 -15.00 2.99 -24.42
CA LYS A 5 -16.02 3.72 -23.67
C LYS A 5 -15.41 5.00 -23.14
N ILE A 6 -16.10 6.12 -23.29
CA ILE A 6 -15.65 7.42 -22.80
C ILE A 6 -16.69 7.96 -21.83
N LEU A 7 -16.27 8.37 -20.63
CA LEU A 7 -17.14 9.13 -19.74
C LEU A 7 -17.22 10.59 -20.25
N ARG A 8 -18.37 10.94 -20.82
CA ARG A 8 -18.69 12.26 -21.35
C ARG A 8 -19.35 13.11 -20.28
N PHE A 9 -19.00 14.39 -20.24
CA PHE A 9 -19.65 15.36 -19.38
C PHE A 9 -19.27 16.78 -19.76
N ASP A 10 -20.25 17.61 -20.07
CA ASP A 10 -20.13 19.06 -20.26
C ASP A 10 -21.03 19.73 -19.21
N PRO A 11 -20.47 20.24 -18.08
CA PRO A 11 -21.26 20.83 -16.99
C PRO A 11 -22.18 21.98 -17.42
N GLU A 12 -21.91 22.64 -18.55
CA GLU A 12 -22.77 23.71 -19.08
C GLU A 12 -24.02 23.18 -19.80
N LYS A 13 -24.03 21.90 -20.18
CA LYS A 13 -25.08 21.30 -21.03
C LYS A 13 -25.73 20.07 -20.41
N ASP A 14 -24.94 19.26 -19.73
CA ASP A 14 -25.32 17.96 -19.21
C ASP A 14 -25.69 18.06 -17.73
N LYS A 15 -26.75 17.35 -17.32
CA LYS A 15 -27.13 17.27 -15.90
C LYS A 15 -26.22 16.32 -15.12
N GLU A 16 -25.83 15.21 -15.74
CA GLU A 16 -25.01 14.16 -15.14
C GLU A 16 -24.05 13.56 -16.19
N PRO A 17 -22.88 13.03 -15.77
CA PRO A 17 -21.99 12.31 -16.68
C PRO A 17 -22.66 11.08 -17.29
N TYR A 18 -22.33 10.78 -18.55
CA TYR A 18 -22.83 9.58 -19.24
C TYR A 18 -21.71 8.87 -20.00
N ILE A 19 -21.88 7.57 -20.23
CA ILE A 19 -20.92 6.77 -20.99
C ILE A 19 -21.35 6.73 -22.45
N GLU A 20 -20.41 7.03 -23.35
CA GLU A 20 -20.60 6.87 -24.78
C GLU A 20 -19.61 5.85 -25.35
N GLU A 21 -20.08 5.00 -26.27
CA GLU A 21 -19.30 3.87 -26.81
C GLU A 21 -18.93 4.07 -28.28
N TYR A 22 -17.69 3.75 -28.62
CA TYR A 22 -17.16 3.91 -29.98
C TYR A 22 -16.46 2.63 -30.44
N LYS A 23 -16.60 2.28 -31.73
CA LYS A 23 -15.95 1.11 -32.34
C LYS A 23 -14.87 1.55 -33.31
N ILE A 24 -13.61 1.41 -32.94
CA ILE A 24 -12.48 1.86 -33.78
C ILE A 24 -11.61 0.70 -34.28
N PRO A 25 -10.93 0.85 -35.43
CA PRO A 25 -9.86 -0.04 -35.83
C PRO A 25 -8.78 -0.13 -34.74
N TYR A 26 -8.30 -1.35 -34.48
CA TYR A 26 -7.24 -1.59 -33.51
C TYR A 26 -5.91 -1.77 -34.23
N LYS A 27 -4.84 -1.23 -33.64
CA LYS A 27 -3.45 -1.51 -34.01
C LYS A 27 -2.69 -1.96 -32.76
N GLU A 28 -1.73 -2.85 -32.94
CA GLU A 28 -0.88 -3.32 -31.85
C GLU A 28 -0.22 -2.12 -31.15
N LYS A 29 -0.21 -2.12 -29.81
CA LYS A 29 0.36 -1.07 -28.94
C LYS A 29 -0.25 0.33 -29.12
N MET A 30 -1.43 0.43 -29.73
CA MET A 30 -2.18 1.67 -29.85
C MET A 30 -2.37 2.33 -28.48
N LYS A 31 -2.08 3.62 -28.38
CA LYS A 31 -2.20 4.36 -27.11
C LYS A 31 -3.61 4.92 -26.96
N ILE A 32 -4.01 5.20 -25.72
CA ILE A 32 -5.29 5.87 -25.43
C ILE A 32 -5.38 7.18 -26.21
N LEU A 33 -4.29 7.95 -26.28
CA LEU A 33 -4.27 9.20 -27.03
C LEU A 33 -4.54 8.98 -28.54
N ASP A 34 -4.04 7.90 -29.13
CA ASP A 34 -4.31 7.59 -30.54
C ASP A 34 -5.78 7.21 -30.74
N ALA A 35 -6.36 6.46 -29.79
CA ALA A 35 -7.78 6.13 -29.79
C ALA A 35 -8.68 7.37 -29.67
N LEU A 36 -8.38 8.29 -28.76
CA LEU A 36 -9.16 9.52 -28.59
C LEU A 36 -9.16 10.40 -29.85
N ASN A 37 -7.98 10.57 -30.49
CA ASN A 37 -7.90 11.30 -31.76
C ASN A 37 -8.70 10.59 -32.86
N LEU A 38 -8.53 9.26 -33.00
CA LEU A 38 -9.21 8.49 -34.02
C LEU A 38 -10.74 8.51 -33.85
N ILE A 39 -11.24 8.48 -32.61
CA ILE A 39 -12.67 8.61 -32.32
C ILE A 39 -13.18 9.99 -32.78
N ASN A 40 -12.46 11.07 -32.43
CA ASN A 40 -12.83 12.41 -32.88
C ASN A 40 -12.83 12.52 -34.41
N ASP A 41 -11.82 11.96 -35.08
CA ASP A 41 -11.69 12.01 -36.54
C ASP A 41 -12.79 11.18 -37.25
N MET A 42 -13.09 9.98 -36.76
CA MET A 42 -14.06 9.08 -37.39
C MET A 42 -15.51 9.47 -37.13
N TYR A 43 -15.82 9.97 -35.94
CA TYR A 43 -17.20 10.17 -35.48
C TYR A 43 -17.59 11.64 -35.32
N GLY A 44 -16.65 12.59 -35.40
CA GLY A 44 -16.93 13.97 -35.04
C GLY A 44 -17.34 14.12 -33.56
N ALA A 45 -16.87 13.20 -32.70
CA ALA A 45 -17.30 13.07 -31.32
C ALA A 45 -17.00 14.30 -30.42
N ASN A 46 -16.04 15.14 -30.84
CA ASN A 46 -15.62 16.34 -30.14
C ASN A 46 -15.28 16.12 -28.66
N ILE A 47 -14.65 14.97 -28.35
CA ILE A 47 -14.17 14.62 -27.02
C ILE A 47 -13.06 15.59 -26.62
N ALA A 48 -13.24 16.28 -25.50
CA ALA A 48 -12.24 17.19 -24.96
C ALA A 48 -11.22 16.44 -24.09
N PHE A 49 -9.93 16.61 -24.39
CA PHE A 49 -8.82 16.10 -23.58
C PHE A 49 -7.58 16.98 -23.74
N ARG A 50 -6.68 16.97 -22.74
CA ARG A 50 -5.40 17.69 -22.82
C ARG A 50 -4.32 16.78 -23.42
N SER A 51 -3.52 17.32 -24.33
CA SER A 51 -2.32 16.65 -24.86
C SER A 51 -1.28 17.70 -25.26
N SER A 52 0.00 17.38 -25.11
CA SER A 52 1.11 18.29 -25.46
C SER A 52 2.30 17.49 -26.00
N CYS A 53 3.23 17.04 -25.15
CA CYS A 53 4.51 16.47 -25.62
C CYS A 53 4.43 15.08 -26.27
N ARG A 54 3.35 14.31 -26.06
CA ARG A 54 3.18 12.89 -26.46
C ARG A 54 4.30 11.91 -26.04
N ALA A 55 5.26 12.31 -25.21
CA ALA A 55 6.44 11.53 -24.83
C ALA A 55 6.48 11.16 -23.33
N GLY A 56 5.36 11.32 -22.60
CA GLY A 56 5.30 11.09 -21.15
C GLY A 56 6.13 12.06 -20.32
N GLN A 57 6.44 13.26 -20.85
CA GLN A 57 7.28 14.27 -20.19
C GLN A 57 6.48 15.38 -19.52
N CYS A 58 5.39 15.84 -20.13
CA CYS A 58 4.59 16.97 -19.63
C CYS A 58 3.49 16.59 -18.64
N GLY A 59 3.03 15.32 -18.64
CA GLY A 59 1.92 14.90 -17.77
C GLY A 59 0.52 15.43 -18.14
N SER A 60 0.39 16.27 -19.18
CA SER A 60 -0.90 16.93 -19.52
C SER A 60 -2.02 15.95 -19.86
N CYS A 61 -1.70 14.81 -20.46
CA CYS A 61 -2.67 13.80 -20.89
C CYS A 61 -2.99 12.74 -19.80
N ALA A 62 -2.84 13.09 -18.53
CA ALA A 62 -3.20 12.21 -17.43
C ALA A 62 -4.73 12.04 -17.36
N VAL A 63 -5.18 10.79 -17.31
CA VAL A 63 -6.59 10.36 -17.29
C VAL A 63 -6.71 9.09 -16.45
N LYS A 64 -7.92 8.56 -16.24
CA LYS A 64 -8.11 7.19 -15.76
C LYS A 64 -8.47 6.26 -16.92
N MET A 65 -7.97 5.03 -16.86
CA MET A 65 -8.41 3.91 -17.68
C MET A 65 -8.87 2.80 -16.73
N ASP A 66 -10.13 2.42 -16.82
CA ASP A 66 -10.75 1.39 -15.98
C ASP A 66 -10.55 1.70 -14.47
N GLY A 67 -10.76 2.96 -14.08
CA GLY A 67 -10.56 3.45 -12.71
C GLY A 67 -9.10 3.73 -12.30
N GLU A 68 -8.11 3.34 -13.10
CA GLU A 68 -6.68 3.48 -12.78
C GLU A 68 -6.04 4.67 -13.48
N VAL A 69 -5.26 5.48 -12.73
CA VAL A 69 -4.63 6.70 -13.27
C VAL A 69 -3.46 6.35 -14.18
N VAL A 70 -3.50 6.85 -15.42
CA VAL A 70 -2.48 6.61 -16.45
C VAL A 70 -2.18 7.88 -17.25
N LEU A 71 -1.07 7.85 -18.01
CA LEU A 71 -0.84 8.85 -19.06
C LEU A 71 -1.37 8.29 -20.39
N ALA A 72 -2.32 8.99 -21.02
CA ALA A 72 -2.94 8.55 -22.26
C ALA A 72 -1.93 8.33 -23.42
N CYS A 73 -0.82 9.05 -23.44
CA CYS A 73 0.24 8.86 -24.44
C CYS A 73 1.16 7.65 -24.17
N LYS A 74 1.10 7.04 -22.99
CA LYS A 74 1.93 5.87 -22.61
C LYS A 74 1.12 4.59 -22.52
N ALA A 75 -0.07 4.66 -21.95
CA ALA A 75 -0.92 3.50 -21.73
C ALA A 75 -1.52 2.99 -23.04
N GLU A 76 -1.51 1.67 -23.19
CA GLU A 76 -2.10 0.97 -24.33
C GLU A 76 -3.60 0.79 -24.09
N ILE A 77 -4.39 1.16 -25.10
CA ILE A 77 -5.83 0.96 -25.07
C ILE A 77 -6.14 -0.52 -25.23
N LYS A 78 -7.14 -1.00 -24.49
CA LYS A 78 -7.66 -2.36 -24.60
C LYS A 78 -9.10 -2.34 -25.08
N ASP A 79 -9.57 -3.49 -25.55
CA ASP A 79 -10.98 -3.68 -25.85
C ASP A 79 -11.82 -3.50 -24.59
N GLU A 80 -12.97 -2.85 -24.73
CA GLU A 80 -13.92 -2.50 -23.67
C GLU A 80 -13.40 -1.52 -22.60
N SER A 81 -12.21 -0.94 -22.77
CA SER A 81 -11.66 0.04 -21.83
C SER A 81 -12.56 1.27 -21.68
N LEU A 82 -12.76 1.69 -20.43
CA LEU A 82 -13.42 2.93 -20.04
C LEU A 82 -12.38 4.01 -19.74
N ILE A 83 -12.46 5.13 -20.45
CA ILE A 83 -11.61 6.31 -20.22
C ILE A 83 -12.41 7.37 -19.48
N GLU A 84 -11.85 7.85 -18.36
CA GLU A 84 -12.49 8.80 -17.46
C GLU A 84 -11.55 9.99 -17.17
N PRO A 85 -12.08 11.17 -16.82
CA PRO A 85 -11.28 12.26 -16.26
C PRO A 85 -10.60 11.83 -14.96
N LEU A 86 -9.57 12.57 -14.54
CA LEU A 86 -9.02 12.44 -13.18
C LEU A 86 -10.06 12.87 -12.12
N ASP A 87 -9.89 12.44 -10.87
CA ASP A 87 -10.79 12.75 -9.76
C ASP A 87 -10.63 14.21 -9.27
N PHE A 88 -11.00 15.15 -10.14
CA PHE A 88 -11.02 16.60 -9.97
C PHE A 88 -12.30 17.16 -10.62
N PRO A 89 -12.69 18.41 -10.35
CA PRO A 89 -13.81 19.04 -11.06
C PRO A 89 -13.60 18.97 -12.58
N VAL A 90 -14.60 18.47 -13.30
CA VAL A 90 -14.54 18.32 -14.77
C VAL A 90 -14.87 19.66 -15.41
N ILE A 91 -14.03 20.11 -16.34
CA ILE A 91 -14.32 21.27 -17.22
C ILE A 91 -15.13 20.79 -18.42
N LYS A 92 -14.64 19.74 -19.10
CA LYS A 92 -15.36 19.05 -20.18
C LYS A 92 -14.69 17.71 -20.47
N ASP A 93 -15.48 16.65 -20.54
CA ASP A 93 -15.06 15.28 -20.82
C ASP A 93 -13.87 14.85 -19.96
N LEU A 94 -12.67 14.75 -20.55
CA LEU A 94 -11.45 14.31 -19.88
C LEU A 94 -10.58 15.48 -19.38
N ILE A 95 -11.02 16.72 -19.61
CA ILE A 95 -10.35 17.93 -19.10
C ILE A 95 -10.90 18.26 -17.72
N VAL A 96 -9.97 18.41 -16.76
CA VAL A 96 -10.27 18.76 -15.38
C VAL A 96 -9.68 20.10 -14.98
N ASP A 97 -10.31 20.75 -14.01
CA ASP A 97 -9.77 21.92 -13.33
C ASP A 97 -8.73 21.50 -12.29
N ARG A 98 -7.64 22.27 -12.22
CA ARG A 98 -6.50 22.07 -11.32
C ARG A 98 -6.15 23.34 -10.56
N SER A 99 -6.93 24.41 -10.74
CA SER A 99 -6.74 25.74 -10.15
C SER A 99 -6.52 25.70 -8.63
N GLU A 100 -7.31 24.90 -7.91
CA GLU A 100 -7.19 24.74 -6.45
C GLU A 100 -5.81 24.21 -6.02
N ILE A 101 -5.18 23.34 -6.82
CA ILE A 101 -3.84 22.84 -6.53
C ILE A 101 -2.80 23.94 -6.71
N ASP A 102 -2.94 24.74 -7.76
CA ASP A 102 -2.03 25.86 -8.06
C ASP A 102 -2.17 26.99 -7.02
N GLU A 103 -3.38 27.24 -6.54
CA GLU A 103 -3.65 28.15 -5.42
C GLU A 103 -3.00 27.64 -4.13
N LYS A 104 -3.27 26.39 -3.75
CA LYS A 104 -2.65 25.80 -2.55
C LYS A 104 -1.13 25.78 -2.64
N ALA A 105 -0.54 25.51 -3.80
CA ALA A 105 0.91 25.52 -3.99
C ALA A 105 1.51 26.92 -3.79
N ARG A 106 0.79 27.97 -4.18
CA ARG A 106 1.16 29.38 -3.94
C ARG A 106 1.05 29.73 -2.46
N GLU A 107 -0.05 29.36 -1.80
CA GLU A 107 -0.26 29.58 -0.37
C GLU A 107 0.81 28.91 0.49
N MET A 108 1.18 27.68 0.15
CA MET A 108 2.25 26.92 0.81
C MET A 108 3.66 27.41 0.47
N LYS A 109 3.81 28.43 -0.39
CA LYS A 109 5.12 28.98 -0.82
C LYS A 109 6.10 27.90 -1.25
N LEU A 110 5.66 27.03 -2.16
CA LEU A 110 6.45 25.89 -2.65
C LEU A 110 7.55 26.30 -3.66
N TYR A 111 8.38 27.26 -3.28
CA TYR A 111 9.57 27.73 -3.99
C TYR A 111 10.76 27.80 -3.02
N LEU A 112 11.97 27.79 -3.55
CA LEU A 112 13.20 27.82 -2.76
C LEU A 112 13.31 29.14 -1.95
N GLU A 113 13.41 29.03 -0.63
CA GLU A 113 13.64 30.17 0.27
C GLU A 113 15.12 30.23 0.65
N SER A 114 15.89 31.07 -0.05
CA SER A 114 17.33 31.21 0.13
C SER A 114 17.71 32.64 0.52
N THR A 115 18.67 32.79 1.42
CA THR A 115 19.27 34.07 1.83
C THR A 115 20.60 34.38 1.12
N GLY A 116 21.18 33.42 0.40
CA GLY A 116 22.47 33.60 -0.26
C GLY A 116 22.37 34.50 -1.49
N LYS A 117 23.34 35.43 -1.63
CA LYS A 117 23.51 36.29 -2.80
C LYS A 117 24.43 35.59 -3.82
N GLY A 118 24.11 35.70 -5.11
CA GLY A 118 24.93 35.15 -6.20
C GLY A 118 24.72 33.65 -6.45
N LEU A 119 25.60 33.07 -7.27
CA LEU A 119 25.60 31.64 -7.58
C LEU A 119 26.12 30.84 -6.39
N GLN A 120 25.27 29.99 -5.81
CA GLN A 120 25.67 29.06 -4.75
C GLN A 120 26.23 27.79 -5.36
N GLU A 121 27.44 27.41 -4.96
CA GLU A 121 28.05 26.15 -5.34
C GLU A 121 27.37 25.00 -4.58
N ILE A 122 26.94 23.97 -5.30
CA ILE A 122 26.30 22.77 -4.75
C ILE A 122 27.00 21.57 -5.33
N ARG A 123 27.44 20.64 -4.48
CA ARG A 123 28.06 19.40 -4.93
C ARG A 123 26.99 18.32 -5.12
N PRO A 124 27.20 17.33 -6.00
CA PRO A 124 26.26 16.23 -6.22
C PRO A 124 25.74 15.55 -4.94
N GLU A 125 26.62 15.37 -3.96
CA GLU A 125 26.32 14.79 -2.65
C GLU A 125 25.32 15.64 -1.84
N ASP A 126 25.34 16.96 -1.98
CA ASP A 126 24.54 17.87 -1.16
C ASP A 126 23.05 17.84 -1.53
N TYR A 127 22.70 17.34 -2.73
CA TYR A 127 21.32 17.23 -3.20
C TYR A 127 20.89 15.81 -3.59
N MET A 128 21.67 14.78 -3.22
CA MET A 128 21.34 13.38 -3.55
C MET A 128 19.92 12.99 -3.12
N ASP A 129 19.50 13.39 -1.92
CA ASP A 129 18.19 13.10 -1.37
C ASP A 129 17.03 13.87 -2.03
N SER A 130 17.31 14.99 -2.71
CA SER A 130 16.30 15.75 -3.45
C SER A 130 16.34 15.51 -4.97
N LYS A 131 17.43 14.95 -5.52
CA LYS A 131 17.66 14.79 -6.96
C LYS A 131 16.51 14.09 -7.67
N LYS A 132 16.08 12.93 -7.17
CA LYS A 132 14.99 12.16 -7.79
C LYS A 132 13.66 12.89 -7.65
N LEU A 133 13.35 13.45 -6.48
CA LEU A 133 12.11 14.19 -6.19
C LEU A 133 11.88 15.39 -7.12
N ARG A 134 12.97 16.05 -7.56
CA ARG A 134 12.94 17.15 -8.53
C ARG A 134 12.50 16.76 -9.93
N SER A 135 12.48 15.46 -10.26
CA SER A 135 12.01 14.98 -11.56
C SER A 135 10.48 14.93 -11.69
N CYS A 136 9.74 15.38 -10.67
CA CYS A 136 8.29 15.57 -10.75
C CYS A 136 7.90 16.46 -11.94
N ILE A 137 6.85 16.05 -12.65
CA ILE A 137 6.35 16.75 -13.85
C ILE A 137 4.95 17.33 -13.66
N GLU A 138 4.51 17.47 -12.40
CA GLU A 138 3.25 18.15 -12.05
C GLU A 138 2.02 17.57 -12.78
N CYS A 139 2.05 16.26 -13.07
CA CYS A 139 0.93 15.55 -13.71
C CYS A 139 -0.28 15.34 -12.78
N PHE A 140 -0.08 15.55 -11.47
CA PHE A 140 -1.05 15.34 -10.38
C PHE A 140 -1.67 13.94 -10.28
N SER A 141 -1.13 12.94 -10.98
CA SER A 141 -1.57 11.54 -10.88
C SER A 141 -1.55 11.02 -9.44
N CYS A 142 -0.53 11.43 -8.65
CA CYS A 142 -0.43 11.03 -7.26
C CYS A 142 -1.53 11.62 -6.37
N ILE A 143 -2.04 12.81 -6.70
CA ILE A 143 -3.17 13.44 -5.99
C ILE A 143 -4.44 12.66 -6.35
N ALA A 144 -4.78 12.55 -7.64
CA ALA A 144 -5.97 11.83 -8.09
C ALA A 144 -6.07 10.40 -7.55
N ALA A 145 -4.94 9.68 -7.45
CA ALA A 145 -4.92 8.30 -6.98
C ALA A 145 -4.85 8.15 -5.44
N CYS A 146 -4.59 9.21 -4.68
CA CYS A 146 -4.38 9.08 -3.24
C CYS A 146 -5.70 8.78 -2.52
N PRO A 147 -5.81 7.67 -1.76
CA PRO A 147 -7.04 7.36 -1.03
C PRO A 147 -7.23 8.28 0.18
N VAL A 148 -6.15 8.81 0.78
CA VAL A 148 -6.21 9.60 2.02
C VAL A 148 -6.90 10.94 1.78
N ILE A 149 -6.55 11.65 0.70
CA ILE A 149 -7.12 12.98 0.43
C ILE A 149 -8.61 12.94 0.06
N LYS A 150 -9.10 11.77 -0.37
CA LYS A 150 -10.53 11.56 -0.66
C LYS A 150 -11.37 11.48 0.62
N GLU A 151 -10.73 11.08 1.72
CA GLU A 151 -11.41 10.86 3.01
C GLU A 151 -11.08 11.93 4.06
N SER A 152 -10.08 12.79 3.81
CA SER A 152 -9.71 13.87 4.74
C SER A 152 -8.97 15.01 4.05
N SER A 153 -9.38 16.24 4.36
CA SER A 153 -8.70 17.47 3.98
C SER A 153 -7.49 17.81 4.87
N GLU A 154 -7.27 17.08 5.96
CA GLU A 154 -6.11 17.30 6.85
C GLU A 154 -4.79 17.01 6.12
N PHE A 155 -4.80 16.08 5.18
CA PHE A 155 -3.61 15.76 4.39
C PHE A 155 -3.59 16.55 3.10
N ALA A 156 -2.57 17.39 2.91
CA ALA A 156 -2.41 18.12 1.65
C ALA A 156 -2.24 17.18 0.44
N GLY A 157 -1.58 16.03 0.63
CA GLY A 157 -1.38 15.03 -0.40
C GLY A 157 0.06 14.84 -0.85
N PRO A 158 0.33 13.77 -1.63
CA PRO A 158 1.68 13.37 -2.01
C PRO A 158 2.45 14.39 -2.87
N TYR A 159 1.76 15.18 -3.70
CA TYR A 159 2.40 16.23 -4.50
C TYR A 159 3.05 17.31 -3.61
N PHE A 160 2.29 17.87 -2.67
CA PHE A 160 2.78 18.90 -1.78
C PHE A 160 3.89 18.37 -0.86
N MET A 161 3.75 17.15 -0.36
CA MET A 161 4.79 16.51 0.45
C MET A 161 6.09 16.27 -0.34
N ASN A 162 6.01 15.94 -1.63
CA ASN A 162 7.18 15.87 -2.51
C ASN A 162 7.87 17.23 -2.62
N TYR A 163 7.11 18.32 -2.77
CA TYR A 163 7.66 19.67 -2.89
C TYR A 163 8.29 20.16 -1.60
N LEU A 164 7.64 19.93 -0.46
CA LEU A 164 8.22 20.22 0.84
C LEU A 164 9.52 19.44 1.03
N SER A 165 9.53 18.14 0.70
CA SER A 165 10.70 17.28 0.86
C SER A 165 11.85 17.65 -0.07
N LYS A 166 11.58 17.96 -1.36
CA LYS A 166 12.65 18.33 -2.29
C LYS A 166 13.38 19.61 -1.86
N PHE A 167 12.68 20.54 -1.19
CA PHE A 167 13.28 21.75 -0.63
C PHE A 167 13.89 21.49 0.75
N ALA A 168 13.29 20.67 1.60
CA ALA A 168 13.84 20.27 2.90
C ALA A 168 15.25 19.66 2.78
N PHE A 169 15.52 18.97 1.67
CA PHE A 169 16.81 18.37 1.34
C PHE A 169 17.58 19.13 0.25
N ASP A 170 17.28 20.43 0.09
CA ASP A 170 18.10 21.37 -0.66
C ASP A 170 18.92 22.21 0.34
N PRO A 171 20.26 22.18 0.29
CA PRO A 171 21.10 22.91 1.26
C PRO A 171 20.90 24.44 1.23
N ARG A 172 20.34 24.94 0.12
CA ARG A 172 20.06 26.37 -0.08
C ARG A 172 18.77 26.82 0.58
N ASP A 173 17.83 25.90 0.82
CA ASP A 173 16.55 26.23 1.44
C ASP A 173 16.73 26.48 2.95
N LYS A 174 16.15 27.56 3.45
CA LYS A 174 16.23 27.97 4.86
C LYS A 174 14.89 27.89 5.58
N ALA A 175 13.81 27.57 4.86
CA ALA A 175 12.50 27.40 5.46
C ALA A 175 12.43 26.12 6.30
N ASN A 176 11.54 26.11 7.29
CA ASN A 176 11.29 24.92 8.10
C ASN A 176 10.22 24.04 7.43
N ARG A 177 10.63 23.34 6.37
CA ARG A 177 9.76 22.46 5.58
C ARG A 177 9.20 21.28 6.37
N ALA A 178 9.91 20.81 7.39
CA ALA A 178 9.41 19.76 8.29
C ALA A 178 8.21 20.26 9.12
N LYS A 179 8.26 21.52 9.59
CA LYS A 179 7.16 22.16 10.32
C LYS A 179 5.96 22.44 9.41
N GLU A 180 6.21 22.91 8.19
CA GLU A 180 5.17 23.07 7.15
C GLU A 180 4.50 21.73 6.83
N GLY A 181 5.30 20.69 6.58
CA GLY A 181 4.79 19.34 6.33
C GLY A 181 3.96 18.82 7.51
N PHE A 182 4.42 19.02 8.74
CA PHE A 182 3.67 18.64 9.93
C PHE A 182 2.28 19.29 9.97
N LYS A 183 2.19 20.60 9.71
CA LYS A 183 0.93 21.34 9.65
C LYS A 183 0.01 20.87 8.53
N GLU A 184 0.58 20.46 7.41
CA GLU A 184 -0.14 19.97 6.21
C GLU A 184 -0.42 18.46 6.23
N GLY A 185 -0.43 17.85 7.42
CA GLY A 185 -0.83 16.46 7.62
C GLY A 185 0.25 15.43 7.26
N LEU A 186 1.54 15.72 7.46
CA LEU A 186 2.63 14.76 7.20
C LEU A 186 2.39 13.36 7.79
N TYR A 187 1.75 13.29 8.96
CA TYR A 187 1.44 12.03 9.66
C TYR A 187 0.10 11.38 9.24
N CYS A 188 -0.61 11.93 8.25
CA CYS A 188 -1.82 11.36 7.68
C CYS A 188 -1.54 10.39 6.53
N CYS A 189 -0.35 10.43 5.92
CA CYS A 189 0.04 9.47 4.88
C CYS A 189 0.17 8.05 5.44
N THR A 190 -0.56 7.09 4.86
CA THR A 190 -0.51 5.67 5.24
C THR A 190 0.68 4.90 4.67
N THR A 191 1.57 5.58 3.93
CA THR A 191 2.70 4.99 3.19
C THR A 191 2.29 3.81 2.29
N CYS A 192 1.06 3.83 1.75
CA CYS A 192 0.52 2.73 0.93
C CYS A 192 1.09 2.65 -0.49
N ALA A 193 1.91 3.61 -0.91
CA ALA A 193 2.61 3.68 -2.19
C ALA A 193 1.74 3.73 -3.46
N LYS A 194 0.42 4.01 -3.37
CA LYS A 194 -0.41 4.21 -4.59
C LYS A 194 0.14 5.36 -5.45
N CYS A 195 0.66 6.41 -4.82
CA CYS A 195 1.27 7.55 -5.50
C CYS A 195 2.55 7.20 -6.29
N GLU A 196 3.30 6.19 -5.86
CA GLU A 196 4.49 5.70 -6.56
C GLU A 196 4.09 4.84 -7.77
N GLU A 197 3.11 3.96 -7.60
CA GLU A 197 2.58 3.09 -8.66
C GLU A 197 2.06 3.88 -9.87
N VAL A 198 1.36 5.00 -9.63
CA VAL A 198 0.83 5.86 -10.70
C VAL A 198 1.83 6.91 -11.19
N CYS A 199 3.03 6.98 -10.62
CA CYS A 199 3.98 8.04 -10.96
C CYS A 199 4.70 7.74 -12.28
N PRO A 200 4.52 8.56 -13.34
CA PRO A 200 5.20 8.34 -14.62
C PRO A 200 6.73 8.49 -14.54
N LYS A 201 7.23 9.11 -13.47
CA LYS A 201 8.64 9.34 -13.17
C LYS A 201 9.22 8.38 -12.14
N GLN A 202 8.41 7.45 -11.64
CA GLN A 202 8.80 6.42 -10.66
C GLN A 202 9.44 7.08 -9.44
N LEU A 203 8.74 8.04 -8.84
CA LEU A 203 9.14 8.67 -7.59
C LEU A 203 8.69 7.80 -6.42
N ASN A 204 9.64 7.37 -5.59
CA ASN A 204 9.35 6.73 -4.30
C ASN A 204 8.94 7.78 -3.28
N LEU A 205 7.73 8.33 -3.40
CA LEU A 205 7.24 9.35 -2.48
C LEU A 205 7.09 8.85 -1.03
N PRO A 206 6.67 7.61 -0.75
CA PRO A 206 6.64 7.12 0.63
C PRO A 206 8.04 7.14 1.28
N GLY A 207 9.05 6.57 0.63
CA GLY A 207 10.39 6.44 1.20
C GLY A 207 11.23 7.71 1.11
N ASP A 208 11.31 8.33 -0.08
CA ASP A 208 12.22 9.45 -0.33
C ASP A 208 11.66 10.81 0.05
N ALA A 209 10.32 10.97 0.14
CA ALA A 209 9.69 12.21 0.59
C ALA A 209 9.11 12.06 2.00
N ILE A 210 8.06 11.25 2.18
CA ILE A 210 7.29 11.19 3.43
C ILE A 210 8.14 10.71 4.61
N GLU A 211 8.79 9.55 4.49
CA GLU A 211 9.57 8.96 5.58
C GLU A 211 10.78 9.80 5.97
N LYS A 212 11.53 10.31 4.97
CA LYS A 212 12.65 11.22 5.25
C LYS A 212 12.19 12.53 5.88
N LEU A 213 11.08 13.12 5.43
CA LEU A 213 10.54 14.34 6.03
C LEU A 213 10.04 14.10 7.46
N ARG A 214 9.46 12.93 7.74
CA ARG A 214 9.12 12.50 9.11
C ARG A 214 10.37 12.35 9.98
N ALA A 215 11.44 11.75 9.46
CA ALA A 215 12.71 11.63 10.18
C ALA A 215 13.32 12.99 10.49
N LEU A 216 13.26 13.93 9.54
CA LEU A 216 13.68 15.32 9.77
C LEU A 216 12.80 15.99 10.84
N ALA A 217 11.48 15.80 10.80
CA ALA A 217 10.56 16.31 11.82
C ALA A 217 10.84 15.73 13.21
N CYS A 218 11.22 14.45 13.31
CA CYS A 218 11.65 13.84 14.58
C CYS A 218 12.95 14.46 15.09
N LYS A 219 13.95 14.64 14.23
CA LYS A 219 15.24 15.27 14.58
C LYS A 219 15.08 16.72 15.06
N GLN A 220 14.07 17.42 14.55
CA GLN A 220 13.76 18.80 14.93
C GLN A 220 12.72 18.90 16.07
N GLU A 221 12.34 17.79 16.69
CA GLU A 221 11.35 17.72 17.79
C GLU A 221 9.97 18.30 17.44
N ILE A 222 9.63 18.34 16.15
CA ILE A 222 8.32 18.74 15.63
C ILE A 222 7.35 17.54 15.68
N GLY A 223 7.87 16.37 15.37
CA GLY A 223 7.17 15.09 15.49
C GLY A 223 8.02 14.08 16.27
N PRO A 224 7.62 12.80 16.29
CA PRO A 224 6.38 12.26 15.75
C PRO A 224 5.19 12.55 16.68
N LEU A 225 4.01 12.03 16.37
CA LEU A 225 2.85 12.17 17.26
C LEU A 225 3.07 11.40 18.57
N GLU A 226 2.44 11.83 19.67
CA GLU A 226 2.60 11.20 20.99
C GLU A 226 2.29 9.70 20.98
N ALA A 227 1.27 9.28 20.21
CA ALA A 227 0.96 7.86 20.05
C ALA A 227 2.10 7.06 19.40
N HIS A 228 2.89 7.67 18.51
CA HIS A 228 4.06 7.03 17.90
C HIS A 228 5.22 6.91 18.89
N LYS A 229 5.42 7.92 19.75
CA LYS A 229 6.40 7.87 20.84
C LYS A 229 6.11 6.72 21.80
N LYS A 230 4.84 6.47 22.14
CA LYS A 230 4.42 5.31 22.94
C LYS A 230 4.78 3.98 22.29
N VAL A 231 4.59 3.85 20.97
CA VAL A 231 4.98 2.63 20.23
C VAL A 231 6.49 2.41 20.28
N LYS A 232 7.30 3.46 20.16
CA LYS A 232 8.76 3.36 20.31
C LYS A 232 9.16 2.87 21.69
N LYS A 233 8.64 3.52 22.73
CA LYS A 233 8.91 3.14 24.12
C LYS A 233 8.61 1.66 24.37
N LEU A 234 7.45 1.19 23.87
CA LEU A 234 7.07 -0.21 23.97
C LEU A 234 8.05 -1.15 23.24
N ILE A 235 8.54 -0.76 22.06
CA ILE A 235 9.55 -1.55 21.32
C ILE A 235 10.88 -1.58 22.07
N GLU A 236 11.30 -0.48 22.68
CA GLU A 236 12.53 -0.43 23.49
C GLU A 236 12.42 -1.31 24.73
N GLU A 237 11.27 -1.32 25.39
CA GLU A 237 11.03 -2.09 26.61
C GLU A 237 10.81 -3.59 26.35
N THR A 238 10.08 -3.95 25.30
CA THR A 238 9.60 -5.33 25.08
C THR A 238 10.14 -5.99 23.81
N GLY A 239 10.78 -5.22 22.92
CA GLY A 239 11.13 -5.68 21.57
C GLY A 239 9.90 -5.88 20.67
N ARG A 240 8.70 -5.41 21.04
CA ARG A 240 7.44 -5.59 20.30
C ARG A 240 6.69 -4.27 20.14
N SER A 241 5.92 -4.14 19.07
CA SER A 241 5.18 -2.89 18.73
C SER A 241 3.74 -2.87 19.24
N VAL A 242 3.34 -3.88 20.01
CA VAL A 242 2.02 -4.04 20.62
C VAL A 242 2.21 -4.68 22.00
N GLU A 243 1.35 -4.35 22.95
CA GLU A 243 1.41 -4.91 24.31
C GLU A 243 1.12 -6.41 24.28
N GLN A 244 1.48 -7.18 25.30
CA GLN A 244 1.06 -8.59 25.38
C GLN A 244 -0.30 -8.67 26.09
N ILE A 245 -1.32 -9.22 25.43
CA ILE A 245 -2.69 -9.36 26.02
C ILE A 245 -3.10 -10.81 26.27
N GLN A 246 -2.26 -11.76 25.86
CA GLN A 246 -2.43 -13.20 25.99
C GLN A 246 -1.07 -13.89 25.85
N GLU A 247 -1.01 -15.20 26.08
CA GLU A 247 0.20 -16.00 25.86
C GLU A 247 0.75 -15.78 24.44
N GLY A 248 2.06 -15.50 24.34
CA GLY A 248 2.68 -15.22 23.06
C GLY A 248 2.74 -16.46 22.17
N PHE A 249 2.61 -16.29 20.84
CA PHE A 249 2.79 -17.41 19.90
C PHE A 249 4.13 -18.10 20.12
N ILE A 250 5.24 -17.34 20.23
CA ILE A 250 6.58 -17.91 20.45
C ILE A 250 6.65 -18.66 21.78
N GLU A 251 6.06 -18.11 22.84
CA GLU A 251 6.05 -18.72 24.18
C GLU A 251 5.27 -20.04 24.21
N SER A 252 4.20 -20.14 23.42
CA SER A 252 3.39 -21.36 23.34
C SER A 252 4.06 -22.55 22.66
N LEU A 253 5.20 -22.34 21.98
CA LEU A 253 5.89 -23.37 21.23
C LEU A 253 6.85 -24.17 22.10
N LYS A 254 6.82 -25.50 21.93
CA LYS A 254 7.87 -26.38 22.44
C LYS A 254 9.00 -26.44 21.41
N LEU A 255 10.22 -26.13 21.84
CA LEU A 255 11.41 -26.24 21.01
C LEU A 255 11.78 -27.72 20.87
N ASP A 256 11.48 -28.32 19.72
CA ASP A 256 11.67 -29.77 19.51
C ASP A 256 13.12 -30.17 19.14
N GLY A 257 14.12 -29.34 19.46
CA GLY A 257 15.55 -29.65 19.27
C GLY A 257 16.00 -29.88 17.81
N LYS A 258 15.12 -29.70 16.83
CA LYS A 258 15.42 -29.78 15.40
C LYS A 258 16.05 -28.48 14.91
N ASN A 259 16.91 -28.56 13.90
CA ASN A 259 17.63 -27.42 13.33
C ASN A 259 17.24 -27.22 11.85
N PRO A 260 15.98 -26.86 11.56
CA PRO A 260 15.50 -26.72 10.18
C PRO A 260 16.12 -25.49 9.51
N ARG A 261 16.21 -25.53 8.17
CA ARG A 261 16.86 -24.47 7.37
C ARG A 261 15.96 -23.25 7.10
N ILE A 262 14.68 -23.32 7.47
CA ILE A 262 13.68 -22.25 7.29
C ILE A 262 13.33 -21.64 8.65
N GLY A 263 13.51 -20.34 8.81
CA GLY A 263 13.11 -19.60 10.02
C GLY A 263 11.81 -18.82 9.80
N PHE A 264 10.90 -18.82 10.78
CA PHE A 264 9.67 -18.03 10.73
C PHE A 264 9.81 -16.73 11.52
N PHE A 265 9.75 -15.61 10.80
CA PHE A 265 9.63 -14.29 11.39
C PHE A 265 8.15 -13.99 11.67
N THR A 266 7.75 -14.11 12.93
CA THR A 266 6.37 -13.99 13.42
C THR A 266 5.87 -12.56 13.32
N GLY A 267 6.75 -11.59 13.62
CA GLY A 267 6.37 -10.20 13.84
C GLY A 267 5.51 -10.03 15.10
N CYS A 268 5.21 -8.78 15.45
CA CYS A 268 4.62 -8.47 16.76
C CYS A 268 3.15 -8.91 16.89
N LEU A 269 2.38 -8.87 15.79
CA LEU A 269 0.93 -9.13 15.83
C LEU A 269 0.61 -10.62 15.92
N VAL A 270 1.32 -11.47 15.17
CA VAL A 270 1.15 -12.92 15.29
C VAL A 270 1.56 -13.36 16.69
N ASP A 271 2.61 -12.76 17.24
CA ASP A 271 3.07 -13.11 18.58
C ASP A 271 2.03 -12.74 19.66
N TYR A 272 1.57 -11.48 19.71
CA TYR A 272 0.81 -10.97 20.87
C TYR A 272 -0.66 -10.62 20.63
N ARG A 273 -1.17 -10.74 19.40
CA ARG A 273 -2.57 -10.38 19.08
C ARG A 273 -3.34 -11.52 18.44
N ILE A 274 -2.75 -12.19 17.46
CA ILE A 274 -3.40 -13.23 16.65
C ILE A 274 -2.52 -14.48 16.44
N PRO A 275 -2.13 -15.17 17.54
CA PRO A 275 -1.32 -16.39 17.50
C PRO A 275 -1.97 -17.51 16.70
N GLU A 276 -3.29 -17.50 16.53
CA GLU A 276 -4.04 -18.42 15.66
C GLU A 276 -3.52 -18.44 14.22
N VAL A 277 -3.01 -17.31 13.71
CA VAL A 277 -2.40 -17.25 12.37
C VAL A 277 -1.09 -18.04 12.32
N GLY A 278 -0.27 -17.92 13.38
CA GLY A 278 0.96 -18.71 13.51
C GLY A 278 0.69 -20.19 13.68
N LEU A 279 -0.33 -20.55 14.47
CA LEU A 279 -0.75 -21.95 14.66
C LEU A 279 -1.31 -22.54 13.35
N ALA A 280 -2.08 -21.77 12.59
CA ALA A 280 -2.56 -22.16 11.27
C ALA A 280 -1.40 -22.38 10.30
N LEU A 281 -0.37 -21.52 10.31
CA LEU A 281 0.85 -21.71 9.52
C LEU A 281 1.49 -23.08 9.80
N LEU A 282 1.72 -23.41 11.09
CA LEU A 282 2.37 -24.66 11.47
C LEU A 282 1.58 -25.89 10.98
N LYS A 283 0.25 -25.85 11.12
CA LYS A 283 -0.62 -26.94 10.63
C LYS A 283 -0.57 -27.07 9.11
N VAL A 284 -0.64 -25.94 8.39
CA VAL A 284 -0.54 -25.91 6.93
C VAL A 284 0.81 -26.45 6.48
N LEU A 285 1.93 -25.98 7.03
CA LEU A 285 3.26 -26.43 6.64
C LEU A 285 3.50 -27.92 6.96
N LYS A 286 2.96 -28.42 8.07
CA LYS A 286 3.00 -29.85 8.41
C LYS A 286 2.35 -30.72 7.33
N LYS A 287 1.26 -30.26 6.69
CA LYS A 287 0.60 -30.95 5.56
C LYS A 287 1.43 -30.99 4.27
N HIS A 288 2.50 -30.21 4.21
CA HIS A 288 3.44 -30.17 3.09
C HIS A 288 4.79 -30.79 3.45
N GLY A 289 4.93 -31.37 4.65
CA GLY A 289 6.21 -31.91 5.12
C GLY A 289 7.29 -30.83 5.32
N ILE A 290 6.90 -29.58 5.50
CA ILE A 290 7.81 -28.44 5.67
C ILE A 290 8.01 -28.20 7.17
N GLU A 291 9.24 -28.34 7.62
CA GLU A 291 9.66 -28.01 8.99
C GLU A 291 10.25 -26.60 9.04
N ILE A 292 9.94 -25.85 10.10
CA ILE A 292 10.41 -24.48 10.34
C ILE A 292 10.91 -24.33 11.77
N ASP A 293 11.85 -23.42 11.98
CA ASP A 293 12.27 -22.94 13.31
C ASP A 293 11.56 -21.61 13.58
N VAL A 294 11.25 -21.32 14.84
CA VAL A 294 10.71 -20.03 15.27
C VAL A 294 11.73 -19.40 16.23
N PRO A 295 12.66 -18.57 15.73
CA PRO A 295 13.71 -18.01 16.56
C PRO A 295 13.12 -17.12 17.67
N PRO A 296 13.36 -17.42 18.96
CA PRO A 296 12.75 -16.68 20.06
C PRO A 296 13.32 -15.26 20.22
N ASP A 297 14.59 -15.06 19.86
CA ASP A 297 15.31 -13.79 20.01
C ASP A 297 14.94 -12.73 18.95
N GLN A 298 13.99 -13.03 18.06
CA GLN A 298 13.52 -12.04 17.08
C GLN A 298 12.79 -10.89 17.80
N VAL A 299 12.98 -9.67 17.29
CA VAL A 299 12.34 -8.44 17.76
C VAL A 299 11.56 -7.77 16.63
N CYS A 300 10.83 -6.70 16.95
CA CYS A 300 10.11 -5.88 16.00
C CYS A 300 10.96 -5.61 14.75
N CYS A 301 10.36 -5.80 13.56
CA CYS A 301 11.06 -5.59 12.29
C CYS A 301 11.56 -4.14 12.09
N GLY A 302 11.08 -3.17 12.88
CA GLY A 302 11.43 -1.76 12.76
C GLY A 302 10.50 -0.95 11.85
N SER A 303 9.55 -1.61 11.15
CA SER A 303 8.62 -0.94 10.23
C SER A 303 7.91 0.27 10.86
N PRO A 304 7.31 0.18 12.07
CA PRO A 304 6.65 1.34 12.69
C PRO A 304 7.58 2.54 12.85
N MET A 305 8.84 2.31 13.23
CA MET A 305 9.84 3.34 13.47
C MET A 305 10.29 4.03 12.19
N ILE A 306 10.53 3.27 11.13
CA ILE A 306 10.88 3.81 9.82
C ILE A 306 9.72 4.67 9.31
N ARG A 307 8.49 4.14 9.35
CA ARG A 307 7.32 4.84 8.82
C ARG A 307 6.97 6.09 9.61
N THR A 308 7.27 6.18 10.91
CA THR A 308 7.03 7.39 11.72
C THR A 308 8.24 8.32 11.83
N GLY A 309 9.37 7.99 11.21
CA GLY A 309 10.59 8.81 11.22
C GLY A 309 11.47 8.64 12.47
N GLN A 310 11.17 7.70 13.35
CA GLN A 310 11.91 7.41 14.58
C GLN A 310 13.12 6.52 14.30
N THR A 311 14.04 6.98 13.45
CA THR A 311 15.07 6.14 12.84
C THR A 311 16.25 5.78 13.76
N ASP A 312 16.34 6.38 14.95
CA ASP A 312 17.49 6.28 15.85
C ASP A 312 17.69 4.86 16.42
N ILE A 313 16.61 4.11 16.65
CA ILE A 313 16.67 2.73 17.17
C ILE A 313 16.72 1.64 16.09
N VAL A 314 16.50 1.99 14.81
CA VAL A 314 16.31 1.00 13.74
C VAL A 314 17.57 0.15 13.54
N LYS A 315 18.76 0.74 13.66
CA LYS A 315 20.03 0.02 13.52
C LYS A 315 20.17 -1.10 14.57
N GLU A 316 19.74 -0.86 15.79
CA GLU A 316 19.77 -1.86 16.87
C GLU A 316 18.79 -3.00 16.60
N LEU A 317 17.56 -2.69 16.19
CA LEU A 317 16.55 -3.69 15.84
C LEU A 317 17.02 -4.59 14.69
N VAL A 318 17.60 -3.99 13.65
CA VAL A 318 18.20 -4.73 12.52
C VAL A 318 19.33 -5.65 13.00
N ALA A 319 20.20 -5.18 13.89
CA ALA A 319 21.30 -5.99 14.42
C ALA A 319 20.81 -7.19 15.24
N LYS A 320 19.80 -7.01 16.10
CA LYS A 320 19.18 -8.10 16.87
C LYS A 320 18.55 -9.14 15.94
N ASN A 321 17.76 -8.69 14.97
CA ASN A 321 17.12 -9.58 14.00
C ASN A 321 18.12 -10.26 13.07
N LYS A 322 19.21 -9.60 12.66
CA LYS A 322 20.31 -10.24 11.93
C LYS A 322 20.87 -11.42 12.73
N LYS A 323 21.19 -11.21 14.02
CA LYS A 323 21.72 -12.27 14.88
C LYS A 323 20.76 -13.46 14.97
N ALA A 324 19.46 -13.19 15.12
CA ALA A 324 18.44 -14.22 15.22
C ALA A 324 18.19 -14.99 13.90
N LEU A 325 18.31 -14.31 12.75
CA LEU A 325 17.80 -14.83 11.48
C LEU A 325 18.87 -15.24 10.45
N GLN A 326 20.11 -14.73 10.55
CA GLN A 326 21.13 -14.97 9.51
C GLN A 326 21.57 -16.44 9.36
N LYS A 327 21.26 -17.28 10.36
CA LYS A 327 21.59 -18.71 10.36
C LYS A 327 20.67 -19.56 9.45
N TYR A 328 19.53 -19.02 9.01
CA TYR A 328 18.59 -19.74 8.14
C TYR A 328 18.85 -19.42 6.67
N ASP A 329 18.62 -20.41 5.80
CA ASP A 329 18.68 -20.19 4.35
C ASP A 329 17.53 -19.30 3.85
N THR A 330 16.38 -19.45 4.49
CA THR A 330 15.12 -18.81 4.09
C THR A 330 14.39 -18.36 5.33
N ILE A 331 13.90 -17.12 5.30
CA ILE A 331 13.07 -16.55 6.35
C ILE A 331 11.69 -16.35 5.78
N ILE A 332 10.70 -17.07 6.30
CA ILE A 332 9.31 -16.87 5.91
C ILE A 332 8.65 -15.86 6.85
N THR A 333 7.69 -15.11 6.34
CA THR A 333 6.80 -14.29 7.17
C THR A 333 5.38 -14.29 6.60
N VAL A 334 4.44 -13.99 7.47
CA VAL A 334 3.01 -13.86 7.14
C VAL A 334 2.56 -12.40 7.24
N CYS A 335 3.47 -11.46 7.49
CA CYS A 335 3.14 -10.05 7.63
C CYS A 335 3.72 -9.26 6.47
N ALA A 336 2.85 -8.67 5.64
CA ALA A 336 3.24 -7.83 4.52
C ALA A 336 4.19 -6.69 4.93
N GLY A 337 3.95 -6.08 6.10
CA GLY A 337 4.81 -5.02 6.63
C GLY A 337 6.20 -5.51 7.05
N CYS A 338 6.27 -6.65 7.74
CA CYS A 338 7.54 -7.26 8.12
C CYS A 338 8.32 -7.70 6.87
N GLY A 339 7.66 -8.39 5.94
CA GLY A 339 8.27 -8.85 4.69
C GLY A 339 8.87 -7.71 3.88
N SER A 340 8.12 -6.62 3.66
CA SER A 340 8.63 -5.45 2.95
C SER A 340 9.80 -4.78 3.68
N THR A 341 9.74 -4.63 5.00
CA THR A 341 10.83 -4.02 5.78
C THR A 341 12.10 -4.89 5.77
N LEU A 342 11.97 -6.21 5.96
CA LEU A 342 13.11 -7.12 5.90
C LEU A 342 13.72 -7.20 4.49
N LYS A 343 12.91 -7.15 3.43
CA LYS A 343 13.38 -7.20 2.04
C LYS A 343 14.00 -5.87 1.57
N ASN A 344 13.37 -4.74 1.86
CA ASN A 344 13.67 -3.47 1.19
C ASN A 344 14.38 -2.45 2.09
N ASP A 345 14.18 -2.51 3.41
CA ASP A 345 14.77 -1.54 4.34
C ASP A 345 16.06 -2.07 4.98
N TYR A 346 16.13 -3.36 5.33
CA TYR A 346 17.34 -3.96 5.95
C TYR A 346 18.61 -3.82 5.10
N PRO A 347 18.57 -3.92 3.75
CA PRO A 347 19.75 -3.70 2.92
C PRO A 347 20.40 -2.33 3.12
N LYS A 348 19.62 -1.29 3.45
CA LYS A 348 20.14 0.07 3.76
C LYS A 348 21.02 0.08 5.02
N TYR A 349 20.89 -0.92 5.88
CA TYR A 349 21.67 -1.12 7.11
C TYR A 349 22.73 -2.22 6.98
N GLY A 350 23.02 -2.67 5.75
CA GLY A 350 24.05 -3.70 5.49
C GLY A 350 23.61 -5.13 5.83
N VAL A 351 22.30 -5.38 5.92
CA VAL A 351 21.75 -6.72 6.20
C VAL A 351 20.90 -7.19 5.03
N LYS A 352 21.31 -8.28 4.40
CA LYS A 352 20.54 -8.95 3.33
C LYS A 352 20.12 -10.32 3.82
N LEU A 353 18.82 -10.56 3.85
CA LEU A 353 18.21 -11.81 4.27
C LEU A 353 17.43 -12.37 3.08
N ASN A 354 17.40 -13.70 2.92
CA ASN A 354 16.53 -14.35 1.94
C ASN A 354 15.13 -14.49 2.55
N VAL A 355 14.28 -13.50 2.30
CA VAL A 355 12.95 -13.41 2.92
C VAL A 355 11.90 -13.79 1.88
N LEU A 356 10.94 -14.62 2.25
CA LEU A 356 9.77 -14.96 1.45
C LEU A 356 8.49 -14.63 2.22
N ASP A 357 7.50 -14.10 1.53
CA ASP A 357 6.13 -14.16 2.02
C ASP A 357 5.61 -15.59 1.88
N ILE A 358 4.84 -16.06 2.85
CA ILE A 358 4.32 -17.43 2.84
C ILE A 358 3.52 -17.77 1.58
N SER A 359 2.85 -16.79 0.95
CA SER A 359 2.10 -17.02 -0.28
C SER A 359 3.00 -17.43 -1.45
N GLU A 360 4.23 -16.93 -1.52
CA GLU A 360 5.21 -17.30 -2.55
C GLU A 360 5.55 -18.80 -2.45
N LEU A 361 5.74 -19.29 -1.22
CA LEU A 361 6.05 -20.68 -0.95
C LEU A 361 4.85 -21.61 -1.23
N LEU A 362 3.64 -21.17 -0.88
CA LEU A 362 2.44 -22.01 -1.01
C LEU A 362 1.83 -21.99 -2.42
N ALA A 363 1.91 -20.90 -3.17
CA ALA A 363 1.17 -20.71 -4.42
C ALA A 363 1.29 -21.88 -5.40
N ASP A 364 2.49 -22.44 -5.54
CA ASP A 364 2.75 -23.55 -6.46
C ASP A 364 2.90 -24.91 -5.76
N ASN A 365 2.94 -24.96 -4.42
CA ASN A 365 3.23 -26.17 -3.63
C ASN A 365 2.06 -26.70 -2.78
N LEU A 366 0.81 -26.26 -3.00
CA LEU A 366 -0.35 -26.73 -2.22
C LEU A 366 -0.67 -28.22 -2.45
N ASN A 367 -0.83 -28.98 -1.35
CA ASN A 367 -1.34 -30.35 -1.36
C ASN A 367 -2.87 -30.39 -1.50
N THR A 368 -3.37 -30.14 -2.71
CA THR A 368 -4.82 -30.09 -3.00
C THR A 368 -5.53 -31.44 -2.85
N LYS A 369 -4.81 -32.57 -2.77
CA LYS A 369 -5.41 -33.91 -2.61
C LYS A 369 -6.04 -34.08 -1.24
N GLU A 370 -5.37 -33.60 -0.20
CA GLU A 370 -5.85 -33.68 1.19
C GLU A 370 -6.89 -32.61 1.53
N MET A 371 -7.04 -31.58 0.70
CA MET A 371 -8.03 -30.53 0.93
C MET A 371 -9.47 -31.05 0.83
N LYS A 372 -10.28 -30.67 1.82
CA LYS A 372 -11.74 -30.79 1.83
C LYS A 372 -12.39 -29.53 1.23
N PRO A 373 -13.62 -29.64 0.70
CA PRO A 373 -14.35 -28.48 0.22
C PRO A 373 -14.60 -27.45 1.33
N VAL A 374 -14.31 -26.18 1.04
CA VAL A 374 -14.65 -25.02 1.89
C VAL A 374 -15.75 -24.25 1.17
N ASN A 375 -17.01 -24.54 1.52
CA ASN A 375 -18.19 -23.93 0.89
C ASN A 375 -18.41 -22.51 1.46
N MET A 376 -17.54 -21.58 1.06
CA MET A 376 -17.62 -20.16 1.41
C MET A 376 -17.43 -19.32 0.17
N LYS A 377 -18.16 -18.21 0.13
CA LYS A 377 -17.98 -17.13 -0.82
C LYS A 377 -17.06 -16.08 -0.23
N VAL A 378 -15.93 -15.81 -0.88
CA VAL A 378 -14.89 -14.95 -0.31
C VAL A 378 -14.38 -13.91 -1.29
N THR A 379 -13.87 -12.80 -0.75
CA THR A 379 -13.09 -11.80 -1.48
C THR A 379 -11.68 -11.69 -0.93
N TYR A 380 -10.78 -11.03 -1.66
CA TYR A 380 -9.41 -10.77 -1.22
C TYR A 380 -9.13 -9.27 -1.03
N HIS A 381 -8.36 -8.93 0.00
CA HIS A 381 -7.74 -7.63 0.18
C HIS A 381 -6.22 -7.74 0.00
N ASP A 382 -5.69 -7.03 -1.00
CA ASP A 382 -4.26 -6.89 -1.28
C ASP A 382 -3.61 -5.92 -0.26
N PRO A 383 -2.75 -6.39 0.66
CA PRO A 383 -2.00 -5.50 1.53
C PRO A 383 -1.01 -4.66 0.71
N CYS A 384 -0.96 -3.35 0.95
CA CYS A 384 -0.11 -2.44 0.18
C CYS A 384 1.39 -2.81 0.20
N HIS A 385 1.91 -3.21 1.36
CA HIS A 385 3.32 -3.64 1.49
C HIS A 385 3.59 -5.02 0.86
N LEU A 386 2.57 -5.80 0.53
CA LEU A 386 2.71 -7.05 -0.22
C LEU A 386 2.70 -6.74 -1.72
N ALA A 387 1.59 -6.16 -2.19
CA ALA A 387 1.36 -5.87 -3.61
C ALA A 387 2.35 -4.85 -4.17
N ARG A 388 2.42 -3.66 -3.56
CA ARG A 388 3.31 -2.58 -4.04
C ARG A 388 4.72 -2.71 -3.45
N GLY A 389 4.82 -3.07 -2.17
CA GLY A 389 6.10 -3.17 -1.48
C GLY A 389 6.96 -4.37 -1.89
N GLN A 390 6.35 -5.53 -2.19
CA GLN A 390 7.09 -6.75 -2.53
C GLN A 390 6.80 -7.26 -3.95
N GLY A 391 5.84 -6.67 -4.66
CA GLY A 391 5.46 -7.09 -6.02
C GLY A 391 4.53 -8.32 -6.07
N ILE A 392 4.12 -8.85 -4.91
CA ILE A 392 3.38 -10.10 -4.77
C ILE A 392 1.88 -9.80 -4.86
N ARG A 393 1.23 -10.27 -5.92
CA ARG A 393 -0.19 -10.01 -6.23
C ARG A 393 -0.93 -11.26 -6.70
N LEU A 394 -0.25 -12.14 -7.43
CA LEU A 394 -0.88 -13.29 -8.10
C LEU A 394 -0.89 -14.51 -7.19
N GLU A 395 0.09 -14.63 -6.30
CA GLU A 395 0.33 -15.75 -5.40
C GLU A 395 -0.88 -16.00 -4.47
N PRO A 396 -1.47 -14.99 -3.79
CA PRO A 396 -2.67 -15.21 -3.00
C PRO A 396 -3.86 -15.69 -3.84
N ARG A 397 -4.03 -15.16 -5.06
CA ARG A 397 -5.11 -15.56 -5.98
C ARG A 397 -4.93 -16.99 -6.49
N LYS A 398 -3.69 -17.41 -6.78
CA LYS A 398 -3.35 -18.81 -7.12
C LYS A 398 -3.76 -19.75 -5.98
N ILE A 399 -3.49 -19.37 -4.73
CA ILE A 399 -3.87 -20.14 -3.54
C ILE A 399 -5.39 -20.26 -3.44
N LEU A 400 -6.11 -19.14 -3.47
CA LEU A 400 -7.57 -19.12 -3.35
C LEU A 400 -8.26 -19.99 -4.42
N LYS A 401 -7.82 -19.88 -5.68
CA LYS A 401 -8.37 -20.68 -6.80
C LYS A 401 -8.11 -22.19 -6.69
N LYS A 402 -7.17 -22.63 -5.85
CA LYS A 402 -6.86 -24.05 -5.63
C LYS A 402 -7.71 -24.69 -4.51
N ILE A 403 -8.38 -23.88 -3.69
CA ILE A 403 -9.20 -24.39 -2.58
C ILE A 403 -10.53 -24.90 -3.15
N LYS A 404 -10.81 -26.19 -2.93
CA LYS A 404 -12.04 -26.84 -3.42
C LYS A 404 -13.26 -26.23 -2.76
N GLY A 405 -14.35 -26.05 -3.51
CA GLY A 405 -15.63 -25.53 -3.00
C GLY A 405 -15.66 -24.03 -2.69
N LEU A 406 -14.52 -23.33 -2.77
CA LEU A 406 -14.41 -21.91 -2.49
C LEU A 406 -14.90 -21.09 -3.70
N GLU A 407 -15.87 -20.20 -3.49
CA GLU A 407 -16.28 -19.22 -4.48
C GLU A 407 -15.49 -17.93 -4.26
N PHE A 408 -14.54 -17.63 -5.15
CA PHE A 408 -13.74 -16.39 -5.07
C PHE A 408 -14.33 -15.30 -5.96
N ILE A 409 -14.69 -14.16 -5.34
CA ILE A 409 -15.10 -12.94 -6.02
C ILE A 409 -14.05 -11.86 -5.82
N GLU A 410 -13.58 -11.28 -6.92
CA GLU A 410 -12.62 -10.18 -6.87
C GLU A 410 -13.33 -8.88 -6.45
N MET A 411 -12.72 -8.16 -5.51
CA MET A 411 -13.17 -6.82 -5.13
C MET A 411 -12.83 -5.82 -6.23
N GLU A 412 -13.64 -4.76 -6.39
CA GLU A 412 -13.40 -3.70 -7.37
C GLU A 412 -12.00 -3.06 -7.24
N LYS A 413 -11.62 -2.67 -6.00
CA LYS A 413 -10.30 -2.09 -5.68
C LYS A 413 -9.65 -2.86 -4.54
N PRO A 414 -9.15 -4.08 -4.79
CA PRO A 414 -8.68 -4.97 -3.73
C PRO A 414 -7.45 -4.39 -3.01
N ASP A 415 -6.64 -3.59 -3.71
CA ASP A 415 -5.41 -2.91 -3.29
C ASP A 415 -5.59 -1.49 -2.73
N GLN A 416 -6.84 -1.00 -2.65
CA GLN A 416 -7.14 0.24 -1.93
C GLN A 416 -6.78 0.07 -0.46
N CYS A 417 -6.00 1.02 0.07
CA CYS A 417 -5.49 1.01 1.43
C CYS A 417 -6.61 0.83 2.47
N CYS A 418 -6.42 -0.07 3.43
CA CYS A 418 -7.36 -0.25 4.54
C CYS A 418 -7.28 0.85 5.60
N GLY A 419 -6.22 1.68 5.61
CA GLY A 419 -6.08 2.83 6.52
C GLY A 419 -5.07 2.66 7.66
N SER A 420 -4.59 1.44 7.93
CA SER A 420 -3.81 1.20 9.16
C SER A 420 -2.33 1.57 9.10
N GLY A 421 -1.73 1.59 7.89
CA GLY A 421 -0.29 1.78 7.65
C GLY A 421 0.25 3.17 8.00
N GLY A 422 1.56 3.35 7.86
CA GLY A 422 2.21 4.66 7.99
C GLY A 422 2.17 5.31 9.38
N GLY A 423 1.78 4.56 10.42
CA GLY A 423 1.52 5.09 11.76
C GLY A 423 0.13 5.75 11.92
N VAL A 424 -0.72 5.71 10.88
CA VAL A 424 -2.02 6.39 10.90
C VAL A 424 -2.98 5.75 11.90
N LYS A 425 -3.01 4.42 12.03
CA LYS A 425 -3.92 3.76 13.00
C LYS A 425 -3.71 4.23 14.45
N SER A 426 -2.47 4.44 14.87
CA SER A 426 -2.17 4.89 16.24
C SER A 426 -2.22 6.41 16.38
N GLY A 427 -1.78 7.16 15.38
CA GLY A 427 -1.70 8.63 15.45
C GLY A 427 -2.98 9.37 15.06
N LYS A 428 -3.78 8.79 14.17
CA LYS A 428 -4.98 9.38 13.55
C LYS A 428 -6.06 8.30 13.35
N PRO A 429 -6.62 7.73 14.43
CA PRO A 429 -7.51 6.57 14.36
C PRO A 429 -8.79 6.82 13.54
N ASP A 430 -9.34 8.04 13.57
CA ASP A 430 -10.55 8.38 12.81
C ASP A 430 -10.29 8.41 11.30
N LEU A 431 -9.12 8.92 10.88
CA LEU A 431 -8.68 8.87 9.48
C LEU A 431 -8.40 7.43 9.04
N ALA A 432 -7.80 6.60 9.90
CA ALA A 432 -7.64 5.19 9.59
C ALA A 432 -9.01 4.52 9.38
N TYR A 433 -9.98 4.82 10.26
CA TYR A 433 -11.33 4.29 10.15
C TYR A 433 -12.09 4.79 8.91
N SER A 434 -11.97 6.06 8.49
CA SER A 434 -12.64 6.53 7.26
C SER A 434 -12.20 5.76 6.02
N LEU A 435 -10.90 5.46 5.91
CA LEU A 435 -10.36 4.58 4.87
C LEU A 435 -10.86 3.14 5.02
N GLY A 436 -10.90 2.63 6.25
CA GLY A 436 -11.45 1.31 6.58
C GLY A 436 -12.94 1.18 6.23
N LYS A 437 -13.73 2.24 6.42
CA LYS A 437 -15.14 2.31 6.05
C LYS A 437 -15.34 2.15 4.55
N LYS A 438 -14.55 2.83 3.70
CA LYS A 438 -14.60 2.61 2.25
C LYS A 438 -14.29 1.16 1.86
N LYS A 439 -13.36 0.52 2.57
CA LYS A 439 -13.09 -0.91 2.38
C LYS A 439 -14.29 -1.77 2.78
N ALA A 440 -14.93 -1.49 3.90
CA ALA A 440 -16.14 -2.17 4.35
C ALA A 440 -17.31 -2.00 3.36
N GLU A 441 -17.53 -0.81 2.82
CA GLU A 441 -18.54 -0.53 1.78
C GLU A 441 -18.31 -1.39 0.52
N MET A 442 -17.06 -1.53 0.06
CA MET A 442 -16.72 -2.42 -1.07
C MET A 442 -16.99 -3.88 -0.76
N ILE A 443 -16.65 -4.35 0.45
CA ILE A 443 -16.90 -5.74 0.88
C ILE A 443 -18.41 -6.02 0.95
N LYS A 444 -19.19 -5.08 1.51
CA LYS A 444 -20.64 -5.19 1.66
C LYS A 444 -21.35 -5.45 0.33
N LYS A 445 -20.93 -4.76 -0.74
CA LYS A 445 -21.52 -4.88 -2.08
C LYS A 445 -21.42 -6.28 -2.68
N LEU A 446 -20.45 -7.09 -2.25
CA LEU A 446 -20.20 -8.42 -2.82
C LEU A 446 -21.06 -9.53 -2.22
N GLY A 447 -21.63 -9.31 -1.02
CA GLY A 447 -22.37 -10.34 -0.29
C GLY A 447 -21.54 -11.62 -0.11
N VAL A 448 -20.36 -11.48 0.49
CA VAL A 448 -19.39 -12.57 0.76
C VAL A 448 -19.47 -13.01 2.23
N ASP A 449 -19.13 -14.27 2.49
CA ASP A 449 -19.04 -14.82 3.85
C ASP A 449 -17.77 -14.37 4.57
N ALA A 450 -16.70 -14.13 3.80
CA ALA A 450 -15.43 -13.66 4.36
C ALA A 450 -14.62 -12.77 3.42
N VAL A 451 -13.84 -11.87 4.01
CA VAL A 451 -12.71 -11.20 3.36
C VAL A 451 -11.40 -11.83 3.82
N ILE A 452 -10.60 -12.24 2.86
CA ILE A 452 -9.30 -12.87 3.07
C ILE A 452 -8.21 -11.82 2.87
N THR A 453 -7.21 -11.83 3.74
CA THR A 453 -5.97 -11.08 3.55
C THR A 453 -4.80 -11.90 4.08
N ILE A 454 -3.57 -11.59 3.70
CA ILE A 454 -2.41 -12.27 4.27
C ILE A 454 -1.83 -11.51 5.47
N CYS A 455 -2.08 -10.21 5.58
CA CYS A 455 -1.42 -9.35 6.56
C CYS A 455 -2.21 -9.27 7.88
N PRO A 456 -1.64 -9.68 9.03
CA PRO A 456 -2.22 -9.53 10.37
C PRO A 456 -2.77 -8.13 10.67
N PHE A 457 -2.05 -7.09 10.24
CA PHE A 457 -2.44 -5.72 10.53
C PHE A 457 -3.63 -5.26 9.71
N CYS A 458 -3.74 -5.72 8.46
CA CYS A 458 -4.92 -5.49 7.64
C CYS A 458 -6.11 -6.30 8.16
N GLN A 459 -5.88 -7.55 8.58
CA GLN A 459 -6.90 -8.42 9.16
C GLN A 459 -7.58 -7.76 10.37
N LEU A 460 -6.79 -7.33 11.36
CA LEU A 460 -7.34 -6.68 12.56
C LEU A 460 -8.08 -5.37 12.24
N HIS A 461 -7.54 -4.55 11.34
CA HIS A 461 -8.16 -3.26 11.04
C HIS A 461 -9.42 -3.37 10.18
N ILE A 462 -9.45 -4.28 9.21
CA ILE A 462 -10.64 -4.54 8.41
C ILE A 462 -11.73 -5.14 9.29
N LYS A 463 -11.39 -6.03 10.23
CA LYS A 463 -12.33 -6.55 11.22
C LYS A 463 -12.99 -5.44 12.03
N ASP A 464 -12.19 -4.56 12.65
CA ASP A 464 -12.69 -3.38 13.38
C ASP A 464 -13.58 -2.48 12.50
N SER A 465 -13.23 -2.31 11.23
CA SER A 465 -14.03 -1.50 10.30
C SER A 465 -15.36 -2.15 9.93
N LEU A 466 -15.39 -3.46 9.67
CA LEU A 466 -16.63 -4.20 9.38
C LEU A 466 -17.56 -4.22 10.59
N GLU A 467 -17.02 -4.43 11.80
CA GLU A 467 -17.81 -4.43 13.03
C GLU A 467 -18.49 -3.08 13.28
N ARG A 468 -17.79 -1.96 13.02
CA ARG A 468 -18.35 -0.60 13.13
C ARG A 468 -19.43 -0.30 12.08
N GLU A 469 -19.30 -0.86 10.87
CA GLU A 469 -20.33 -0.77 9.82
C GLU A 469 -21.48 -1.78 10.00
N GLY A 470 -21.52 -2.50 11.12
CA GLY A 470 -22.59 -3.47 11.43
C GLY A 470 -22.51 -4.78 10.64
N LEU A 471 -21.37 -5.08 10.01
CA LEU A 471 -21.14 -6.27 9.18
C LEU A 471 -20.46 -7.40 9.96
N LYS A 472 -20.98 -7.72 11.14
CA LYS A 472 -20.37 -8.70 12.07
C LYS A 472 -20.38 -10.14 11.54
N ASP A 473 -21.29 -10.45 10.62
CA ASP A 473 -21.42 -11.78 10.03
C ASP A 473 -20.34 -12.08 8.97
N VAL A 474 -19.72 -11.04 8.41
CA VAL A 474 -18.63 -11.19 7.42
C VAL A 474 -17.32 -11.45 8.17
N LYS A 475 -16.75 -12.65 8.00
CA LYS A 475 -15.49 -13.03 8.67
C LYS A 475 -14.30 -12.30 8.03
N VAL A 476 -13.29 -12.00 8.83
CA VAL A 476 -12.00 -11.48 8.34
C VAL A 476 -10.92 -12.46 8.71
N MET A 477 -10.33 -13.10 7.70
CA MET A 477 -9.44 -14.24 7.90
C MET A 477 -8.08 -14.01 7.23
N ASN A 478 -7.05 -14.52 7.89
CA ASN A 478 -5.79 -14.77 7.23
C ASN A 478 -5.96 -15.90 6.19
N ILE A 479 -5.25 -15.82 5.06
CA ILE A 479 -5.26 -16.91 4.07
C ILE A 479 -4.84 -18.26 4.68
N LEU A 480 -4.00 -18.24 5.72
CA LEU A 480 -3.58 -19.45 6.43
C LEU A 480 -4.69 -20.08 7.28
N GLU A 481 -5.56 -19.27 7.88
CA GLU A 481 -6.72 -19.79 8.61
C GLU A 481 -7.71 -20.44 7.64
N LEU A 482 -7.89 -19.86 6.44
CA LEU A 482 -8.70 -20.46 5.38
C LEU A 482 -8.11 -21.79 4.90
N LEU A 483 -6.78 -21.86 4.73
CA LEU A 483 -6.10 -23.09 4.38
C LEU A 483 -6.19 -24.15 5.50
N ASP A 484 -6.08 -23.75 6.77
CA ASP A 484 -6.30 -24.66 7.91
C ASP A 484 -7.72 -25.26 7.84
N LEU A 485 -8.76 -24.45 7.55
CA LEU A 485 -10.11 -24.98 7.33
C LEU A 485 -10.16 -26.02 6.21
N ALA A 486 -9.47 -25.76 5.09
CA ALA A 486 -9.43 -26.70 3.97
C ALA A 486 -8.72 -28.02 4.33
N TYR A 487 -7.80 -28.02 5.31
CA TYR A 487 -7.05 -29.20 5.74
C TYR A 487 -7.62 -29.91 6.98
N ARG A 488 -8.67 -29.37 7.61
CA ARG A 488 -9.31 -30.02 8.77
C ARG A 488 -10.04 -31.31 8.36
N GLU A 489 -9.85 -32.36 9.15
CA GLU A 489 -10.69 -33.55 9.09
C GLU A 489 -12.06 -33.23 9.73
N ASN A 490 -13.16 -33.63 9.09
CA ASN A 490 -14.50 -33.49 9.68
C ASN A 490 -14.57 -34.29 10.98
N GLY A 491 -14.45 -33.64 12.13
CA GLY A 491 -14.49 -34.39 13.39
C GLY A 491 -14.01 -33.71 14.67
N ARG A 492 -14.25 -32.41 14.88
CA ARG A 492 -14.34 -31.86 16.24
C ARG A 492 -15.34 -30.72 16.26
N LYS A 493 -16.56 -31.01 16.71
CA LYS A 493 -17.44 -30.00 17.29
C LYS A 493 -16.63 -29.37 18.42
N ASP A 494 -16.33 -28.08 18.30
CA ASP A 494 -15.79 -27.32 19.43
C ASP A 494 -16.74 -27.53 20.61
N LYS A 495 -16.25 -28.19 21.66
CA LYS A 495 -16.92 -28.16 22.94
C LYS A 495 -16.91 -26.71 23.36
N LYS A 496 -18.08 -26.07 23.33
CA LYS A 496 -18.34 -24.89 24.14
C LYS A 496 -18.02 -25.26 25.59
N THR A 497 -16.94 -24.71 26.11
CA THR A 497 -16.72 -24.52 27.55
C THR A 497 -16.80 -23.04 27.81
#